data_AF-A0A1F3NX01-F1
#
_entry.id   AF-A0A1F3NX01-F1
#
_cell.length_a   1.000
_cell.length_b   1.000
_cell.length_c   1.000
_cell.angle_alpha   90.00
_cell.angle_beta   90.00
_cell.angle_gamma   90.00
#
_symmetry.space_group_name_H-M   'P 1'
#
loop_
_entity.id
_entity.type
_entity.pdbx_description
1 polymer ?
#
loop_
_entity_poly.entity_id
_entity_poly.type
_entity_poly.pdbx_seq_one_letter_code
_entity_poly.pdbx_strand_id
1 'polypeptide(L)'
;MISLKSCLPKTFSLFLFAVLLLGSSCEKEHGRLVLTQNDTLSFSGTFKRLDSHSDLGTISLRTAENFYDCHTSLPYGYGAGTLLVNESTIDFVDTVILLMPAIYGPVYVLNGKYNYHFDGKILSIRTTGGSGTLVYELRLE
;
A
#
# COMPACT_ATOMS: atom_id res chain seq x y z
N MET A 1 -1.78 -35.43 -72.40
CA MET A 1 -2.88 -34.51 -72.76
C MET A 1 -3.78 -34.33 -71.54
N ILE A 2 -3.81 -33.10 -71.02
CA ILE A 2 -5.00 -32.38 -70.51
C ILE A 2 -5.68 -32.89 -69.21
N SER A 3 -5.55 -32.02 -68.20
CA SER A 3 -6.60 -31.55 -67.27
C SER A 3 -7.17 -32.50 -66.22
N LEU A 4 -6.75 -32.29 -64.97
CA LEU A 4 -7.63 -32.45 -63.82
C LEU A 4 -7.92 -31.07 -63.22
N LYS A 5 -9.20 -30.70 -63.35
CA LYS A 5 -9.83 -29.48 -62.84
C LYS A 5 -9.78 -29.45 -61.31
N SER A 6 -9.50 -28.25 -60.83
CA SER A 6 -9.80 -27.70 -59.52
C SER A 6 -11.15 -28.13 -58.93
N CYS A 7 -11.19 -28.40 -57.62
CA CYS A 7 -12.28 -27.95 -56.77
C CYS A 7 -11.82 -27.87 -55.29
N LEU A 8 -11.41 -26.67 -54.87
CA LEU A 8 -11.28 -26.30 -53.46
C LEU A 8 -12.68 -26.23 -52.84
N PRO A 9 -12.94 -26.86 -51.68
CA PRO A 9 -14.03 -26.42 -50.82
C PRO A 9 -13.55 -25.22 -50.00
N LYS A 10 -14.14 -24.08 -50.34
CA LYS A 10 -13.92 -22.72 -49.81
C LYS A 10 -14.61 -22.55 -48.45
N THR A 11 -14.29 -23.38 -47.46
CA THR A 11 -14.94 -23.30 -46.14
C THR A 11 -13.99 -23.50 -44.95
N PHE A 12 -12.74 -23.93 -45.18
CA PHE A 12 -11.84 -24.26 -44.08
C PHE A 12 -11.08 -23.05 -43.49
N SER A 13 -11.20 -21.87 -44.09
CA SER A 13 -10.39 -20.69 -43.73
C SER A 13 -11.02 -19.77 -42.68
N LEU A 14 -12.24 -20.04 -42.18
CA LEU A 14 -12.90 -19.13 -41.24
C LEU A 14 -12.78 -19.55 -39.77
N PHE A 15 -12.36 -20.78 -39.46
CA PHE A 15 -12.32 -21.27 -38.09
C PHE A 15 -10.99 -20.99 -37.36
N LEU A 16 -9.92 -20.68 -38.10
CA LEU A 16 -8.59 -20.46 -37.51
C LEU A 16 -8.37 -19.03 -36.97
N PHE A 17 -9.26 -18.08 -37.29
CA PHE A 17 -9.14 -16.69 -36.85
C PHE A 17 -9.83 -16.39 -35.51
N ALA A 18 -10.72 -17.28 -35.03
CA ALA A 18 -11.48 -17.06 -33.80
C ALA A 18 -10.72 -17.45 -32.51
N VAL A 19 -9.64 -18.23 -32.61
CA VAL A 19 -8.89 -18.73 -31.43
C VAL A 19 -7.79 -17.76 -30.98
N LEU A 20 -7.39 -16.80 -31.84
CA LEU A 20 -6.33 -15.83 -31.53
C LEU A 20 -6.80 -14.56 -30.79
N LEU A 21 -8.12 -14.39 -30.57
CA LEU A 21 -8.68 -13.24 -29.86
C LEU A 21 -8.88 -13.46 -28.35
N LEU A 22 -8.50 -14.63 -27.81
CA LEU A 22 -8.38 -14.84 -26.36
C LEU A 22 -7.02 -14.39 -25.82
N GLY A 23 -6.31 -13.56 -26.59
CA GLY A 23 -5.10 -12.87 -26.17
C GLY A 23 -5.38 -11.90 -25.04
N SER A 24 -5.10 -12.36 -23.82
CA SER A 24 -4.54 -11.54 -22.74
C SER A 24 -5.27 -10.23 -22.44
N SER A 25 -6.47 -10.32 -21.87
CA SER A 25 -6.83 -9.37 -20.81
C SER A 25 -6.08 -9.79 -19.53
N CYS A 26 -4.75 -9.79 -19.60
CA CYS A 26 -3.95 -9.59 -18.40
C CYS A 26 -4.13 -8.11 -18.09
N GLU A 27 -5.25 -7.79 -17.44
CA GLU A 27 -5.34 -6.57 -16.66
C GLU A 27 -4.05 -6.56 -15.84
N LYS A 28 -3.19 -5.58 -16.09
CA LYS A 28 -2.05 -5.35 -15.22
C LYS A 28 -2.66 -4.99 -13.87
N GLU A 29 -3.00 -5.99 -13.06
CA GLU A 29 -3.04 -5.84 -11.62
C GLU A 29 -1.74 -5.13 -11.30
N HIS A 30 -1.84 -3.83 -11.01
CA HIS A 30 -0.74 -3.08 -10.47
C HIS A 30 -0.47 -3.77 -9.14
N GLY A 31 0.49 -4.71 -9.17
CA GLY A 31 0.71 -5.67 -8.12
C GLY A 31 0.87 -4.92 -6.82
N ARG A 32 -0.12 -5.00 -5.94
CA ARG A 32 0.01 -4.45 -4.60
C ARG A 32 1.10 -5.25 -3.93
N LEU A 33 2.26 -4.63 -3.73
CA LEU A 33 3.36 -5.26 -3.03
C LEU A 33 2.96 -5.32 -1.55
N VAL A 34 2.94 -6.52 -1.00
CA VAL A 34 2.77 -6.70 0.44
C VAL A 34 4.07 -6.23 1.09
N LEU A 35 3.97 -5.26 1.99
CA LEU A 35 5.07 -4.85 2.86
C LEU A 35 5.62 -6.10 3.57
N THR A 36 6.83 -6.52 3.23
CA THR A 36 7.39 -7.78 3.71
C THR A 36 8.05 -7.54 5.06
N GLN A 37 7.63 -8.29 6.09
CA GLN A 37 8.07 -8.07 7.47
C GLN A 37 9.54 -8.44 7.74
N ASN A 38 10.19 -9.18 6.84
CA ASN A 38 11.57 -9.63 7.00
C ASN A 38 12.60 -8.60 6.55
N ASP A 39 12.20 -7.55 5.85
CA ASP A 39 13.11 -6.52 5.37
C ASP A 39 13.21 -5.38 6.37
N THR A 40 14.42 -4.86 6.57
CA THR A 40 14.61 -3.59 7.26
C THR A 40 14.34 -2.46 6.27
N LEU A 41 13.26 -1.71 6.48
CA LEU A 41 12.86 -0.60 5.64
C LEU A 41 12.78 0.68 6.48
N SER A 42 13.23 1.78 5.90
CA SER A 42 13.15 3.12 6.48
C SER A 42 12.32 4.00 5.57
N PHE A 43 11.38 4.72 6.14
CA PHE A 43 10.51 5.64 5.43
C PHE A 43 10.50 7.00 6.09
N SER A 44 10.32 8.05 5.29
CA SER A 44 10.06 9.40 5.79
C SER A 44 9.03 10.12 4.94
N GLY A 45 8.28 11.04 5.56
CA GLY A 45 7.23 11.77 4.86
C GLY A 45 6.45 12.70 5.76
N THR A 46 5.22 12.98 5.37
CA THR A 46 4.30 13.86 6.09
C THR A 46 2.98 13.17 6.36
N PHE A 47 2.22 13.75 7.29
CA PHE A 47 0.86 13.34 7.56
C PHE A 47 -0.06 14.53 7.68
N LYS A 48 -1.32 14.32 7.28
CA LYS A 48 -2.37 15.34 7.29
C LYS A 48 -3.70 14.73 7.68
N ARG A 49 -4.64 15.58 8.11
CA ARG A 49 -6.04 15.19 8.12
C ARG A 49 -6.60 15.34 6.71
N LEU A 50 -7.48 14.43 6.31
CA LEU A 50 -8.09 14.44 4.98
C LEU A 50 -8.96 15.69 4.73
N ASP A 51 -9.49 16.29 5.79
CA ASP A 51 -10.28 17.53 5.76
C ASP A 51 -9.40 18.81 5.77
N SER A 52 -8.09 18.66 5.88
CA SER A 52 -7.11 19.75 5.91
C SER A 52 -6.29 19.74 4.62
N HIS A 53 -6.08 20.93 4.06
CA HIS A 53 -5.17 21.12 2.92
C HIS A 53 -3.70 21.27 3.33
N SER A 54 -3.41 21.39 4.63
CA SER A 54 -2.05 21.48 5.15
C SER A 54 -1.62 20.22 5.88
N ASP A 55 -0.35 19.87 5.71
CA ASP A 55 0.33 18.87 6.51
C ASP A 55 0.35 19.30 7.98
N LEU A 56 0.15 18.33 8.87
CA LEU A 56 0.20 18.51 10.31
C LEU A 56 1.64 18.39 10.85
N GLY A 57 2.48 17.62 10.17
CA GLY A 57 3.85 17.38 10.58
C GLY A 57 4.57 16.38 9.69
N THR A 58 5.83 16.12 10.04
CA THR A 58 6.65 15.09 9.44
C THR A 58 6.64 13.82 10.28
N ILE A 59 6.93 12.70 9.64
CA ILE A 59 7.01 11.38 10.27
C ILE A 59 8.17 10.59 9.65
N SER A 60 8.91 9.87 10.48
CA SER A 60 9.82 8.82 10.08
C SER A 60 9.34 7.48 10.67
N LEU A 61 9.39 6.45 9.85
CA LEU A 61 8.96 5.10 10.21
C LEU A 61 10.07 4.13 9.80
N ARG A 62 10.54 3.33 10.75
CA ARG A 62 11.43 2.22 10.49
C ARG A 62 10.72 0.92 10.82
N THR A 63 10.85 -0.09 9.97
CA THR A 63 10.29 -1.43 10.19
C THR A 63 11.39 -2.48 10.08
N ALA A 64 11.39 -3.49 10.95
CA ALA A 64 12.32 -4.62 10.87
C ALA A 64 11.75 -5.84 11.61
N GLU A 65 11.69 -7.00 10.97
CA GLU A 65 11.36 -8.31 11.59
C GLU A 65 10.12 -8.28 12.52
N ASN A 66 9.04 -7.62 12.09
CA ASN A 66 7.79 -7.38 12.84
C ASN A 66 7.85 -6.31 13.93
N PHE A 67 8.90 -5.50 13.99
CA PHE A 67 8.97 -4.34 14.86
C PHE A 67 8.85 -3.06 14.05
N TYR A 68 8.42 -2.00 14.74
CA TYR A 68 8.48 -0.66 14.20
C TYR A 68 9.01 0.34 15.22
N ASP A 69 9.57 1.41 14.68
CA ASP A 69 9.95 2.63 15.39
C ASP A 69 9.40 3.81 14.58
N CYS A 70 8.63 4.68 15.22
CA CYS A 70 7.98 5.84 14.60
C CYS A 70 8.33 7.12 15.37
N HIS A 71 8.78 8.14 14.64
CA HIS A 71 8.98 9.50 15.16
C HIS A 71 8.16 10.50 14.35
N THR A 72 7.59 11.51 15.01
CA THR A 72 6.88 12.61 14.37
C THR A 72 7.42 13.96 14.84
N SER A 73 7.19 15.02 14.06
CA SER A 73 7.57 16.39 14.45
C SER A 73 6.70 16.99 15.56
N LEU A 74 5.67 16.28 16.03
CA LEU A 74 4.76 16.76 17.07
C LEU A 74 5.20 16.30 18.47
N PRO A 75 4.82 17.03 19.54
CA PRO A 75 5.10 16.60 20.91
C PRO A 75 4.62 15.18 21.18
N TYR A 76 5.39 14.42 21.96
CA TYR A 76 5.11 13.00 22.24
C TYR A 76 5.00 12.17 20.96
N GLY A 77 5.76 12.59 19.94
CA GLY A 77 5.76 12.02 18.62
C GLY A 77 6.52 10.70 18.49
N TYR A 78 6.79 9.98 19.57
CA TYR A 78 7.54 8.72 19.53
C TYR A 78 6.64 7.54 19.89
N GLY A 79 6.75 6.44 19.16
CA GLY A 79 6.19 5.16 19.56
C GLY A 79 6.88 4.01 18.87
N ALA A 80 6.87 2.86 19.51
CA ALA A 80 7.61 1.69 19.07
C ALA A 80 6.97 0.42 19.63
N GLY A 81 7.05 -0.65 18.87
CA GLY A 81 6.45 -1.90 19.29
C GLY A 81 6.38 -2.88 18.15
N THR A 82 5.28 -3.63 18.08
CA THR A 82 5.11 -4.68 17.07
C THR A 82 4.26 -4.21 15.90
N LEU A 83 4.56 -4.79 14.74
CA LEU A 83 4.00 -4.48 13.44
C LEU A 83 3.40 -5.76 12.87
N LEU A 84 2.08 -5.79 12.71
CA LEU A 84 1.37 -6.91 12.09
C LEU A 84 0.86 -6.48 10.72
N VAL A 85 1.41 -7.07 9.67
CA VAL A 85 1.05 -6.77 8.29
C VAL A 85 0.15 -7.87 7.76
N ASN A 86 -1.04 -7.50 7.32
CA ASN A 86 -1.93 -8.35 6.52
C ASN A 86 -2.00 -7.79 5.10
N GLU A 87 -2.76 -8.43 4.21
CA GLU A 87 -2.83 -7.99 2.81
C GLU A 87 -3.19 -6.49 2.67
N SER A 88 -4.23 -6.03 3.37
CA SER A 88 -4.76 -4.66 3.24
C SER A 88 -4.59 -3.76 4.45
N THR A 89 -4.13 -4.31 5.56
CA THR A 89 -4.05 -3.57 6.82
C THR A 89 -2.71 -3.76 7.50
N ILE A 90 -2.24 -2.69 8.13
CA ILE A 90 -1.12 -2.74 9.08
C ILE A 90 -1.68 -2.43 10.46
N ASP A 91 -1.29 -3.23 11.46
CA ASP A 91 -1.59 -2.99 12.87
C ASP A 91 -0.28 -2.64 13.60
N PHE A 92 -0.24 -1.46 14.20
CA PHE A 92 0.87 -0.97 15.00
C PHE A 92 0.51 -1.12 16.47
N VAL A 93 1.11 -2.08 17.16
CA VAL A 93 0.86 -2.28 18.59
C VAL A 93 1.97 -1.57 19.35
N ASP A 94 1.66 -0.35 19.82
CA ASP A 94 2.61 0.43 20.61
C ASP A 94 2.83 -0.23 21.97
N THR A 95 4.09 -0.39 22.33
CA THR A 95 4.51 -0.97 23.62
C THR A 95 5.14 0.09 24.53
N VAL A 96 5.35 1.30 24.01
CA VAL A 96 5.90 2.42 24.77
C VAL A 96 4.79 3.05 25.61
N ILE A 97 4.94 3.01 26.92
CA ILE A 97 4.02 3.68 27.85
C ILE A 97 4.50 5.12 28.04
N LEU A 98 3.82 6.08 27.42
CA LEU A 98 4.03 7.51 27.66
C LEU A 98 3.00 8.04 28.65
N LEU A 99 3.46 8.46 29.83
CA LEU A 99 2.62 9.20 30.79
C LEU A 99 2.51 10.66 30.34
N MET A 100 1.38 11.01 29.72
CA MET A 100 1.15 12.35 29.19
C MET A 100 0.21 13.17 30.08
N PRO A 101 0.58 14.42 30.42
CA PRO A 101 -0.32 15.35 31.08
C PRO A 101 -1.56 15.66 30.21
N ALA A 102 -2.73 15.79 30.83
CA ALA A 102 -4.00 16.03 30.13
C ALA A 102 -4.12 17.39 29.40
N ILE A 103 -3.11 18.26 29.52
CA ILE A 103 -3.04 19.55 28.82
C ILE A 103 -2.53 19.44 27.37
N TYR A 104 -2.03 18.26 26.98
CA TYR A 104 -1.52 18.04 25.63
C TYR A 104 -2.61 17.55 24.69
N GLY A 105 -2.51 17.98 23.43
CA GLY A 105 -3.39 17.54 22.36
C GLY A 105 -3.22 16.06 21.99
N PRO A 106 -3.95 15.59 20.97
CA PRO A 106 -3.91 14.19 20.56
C PRO A 106 -2.50 13.78 20.10
N VAL A 107 -2.16 12.51 20.35
CA VAL A 107 -0.93 11.85 19.87
C VAL A 107 -1.16 11.38 18.43
N TYR A 108 -0.19 11.66 17.55
CA TYR A 108 -0.28 11.36 16.11
C TYR A 108 0.64 10.23 15.65
N VAL A 109 1.27 9.55 16.59
CA VAL A 109 2.09 8.36 16.36
C VAL A 109 1.22 7.21 15.85
N LEU A 110 1.79 6.35 15.01
CA LEU A 110 1.11 5.17 14.49
C LEU A 110 0.85 4.17 15.63
N ASN A 111 -0.44 3.96 15.94
CA ASN A 111 -0.92 3.01 16.95
C ASN A 111 -2.33 2.52 16.56
N GLY A 112 -2.52 1.20 16.58
CA GLY A 112 -3.72 0.50 16.15
C GLY A 112 -3.70 0.13 14.67
N LYS A 113 -4.89 -0.15 14.15
CA LYS A 113 -5.08 -0.74 12.82
C LYS A 113 -5.39 0.32 11.76
N TYR A 114 -4.71 0.21 10.62
CA TYR A 114 -4.82 1.12 9.49
C TYR A 114 -4.98 0.34 8.19
N ASN A 115 -5.63 0.97 7.21
CA ASN A 115 -5.53 0.54 5.82
C ASN A 115 -4.20 1.04 5.25
N TYR A 116 -3.55 0.24 4.42
CA TYR A 116 -2.33 0.68 3.75
C TYR A 116 -2.23 0.26 2.29
N HIS A 117 -1.34 0.94 1.57
CA HIS A 117 -0.90 0.59 0.24
C HIS A 117 0.61 0.83 0.13
N PHE A 118 1.33 -0.14 -0.45
CA PHE A 118 2.75 -0.03 -0.73
C PHE A 118 3.01 -0.39 -2.20
N ASP A 119 3.67 0.52 -2.92
CA ASP A 119 3.98 0.35 -4.35
C ASP A 119 5.46 0.01 -4.61
N GLY A 120 6.23 -0.28 -3.55
CA GLY A 120 7.67 -0.50 -3.61
C GLY A 120 8.52 0.75 -3.34
N LYS A 121 7.92 1.94 -3.30
CA LYS A 121 8.61 3.21 -3.02
C LYS A 121 7.85 4.09 -2.03
N ILE A 122 6.53 4.07 -2.07
CA ILE A 122 5.64 4.90 -1.28
C ILE A 122 4.72 4.00 -0.46
N LEU A 123 4.76 4.19 0.85
CA LEU A 123 3.85 3.60 1.82
C LEU A 123 2.79 4.64 2.19
N SER A 124 1.55 4.38 1.77
CA SER A 124 0.38 5.18 2.14
C SER A 124 -0.39 4.51 3.26
N ILE A 125 -0.64 5.20 4.37
CA ILE A 125 -1.36 4.67 5.54
C ILE A 125 -2.58 5.55 5.83
N ARG A 126 -3.74 4.95 6.11
CA ARG A 126 -4.99 5.67 6.41
C ARG A 126 -5.76 5.03 7.57
N THR A 127 -6.27 5.87 8.47
CA THR A 127 -7.12 5.42 9.59
C THR A 127 -8.43 4.78 9.09
N THR A 128 -8.87 3.70 9.72
CA THR A 128 -10.16 3.05 9.41
C THR A 128 -11.32 3.76 10.12
N GLY A 129 -11.98 4.71 9.42
CA GLY A 129 -13.25 5.32 9.85
C GLY A 129 -13.15 6.54 10.79
N GLY A 130 -14.24 7.31 10.86
CA GLY A 130 -14.40 8.48 11.76
C GLY A 130 -14.15 9.86 11.12
N SER A 131 -14.67 10.91 11.75
CA SER A 131 -14.30 12.31 11.45
C SER A 131 -12.87 12.57 11.93
N GLY A 132 -11.98 13.04 11.05
CA GLY A 132 -10.56 13.23 11.36
C GLY A 132 -9.63 12.16 10.78
N THR A 133 -9.98 11.60 9.61
CA THR A 133 -9.14 10.61 8.91
C THR A 133 -7.73 11.15 8.71
N LEU A 134 -6.72 10.47 9.25
CA LEU A 134 -5.32 10.79 9.02
C LEU A 134 -4.81 10.02 7.81
N VAL A 135 -4.04 10.71 6.99
CA VAL A 135 -3.34 10.15 5.83
C VAL A 135 -1.86 10.41 6.02
N TYR A 136 -1.08 9.34 5.95
CA TYR A 136 0.37 9.36 5.97
C TYR A 136 0.87 8.96 4.58
N GLU A 137 1.78 9.74 4.01
CA GLU A 137 2.45 9.43 2.76
C GLU A 137 3.96 9.37 3.00
N LEU A 138 4.50 8.16 3.03
CA LEU A 138 5.87 7.88 3.44
C LEU A 138 6.66 7.37 2.24
N ARG A 139 7.83 7.95 1.99
CA ARG A 139 8.74 7.51 0.93
C ARG A 139 9.84 6.65 1.52
N LEU A 140 10.17 5.57 0.84
CA LEU A 140 11.30 4.71 1.17
C LEU A 140 12.61 5.50 0.99
N GLU A 141 13.50 5.40 1.97
CA GLU A 141 14.84 6.00 1.97
C GLU A 141 15.92 5.08 1.39
#